data_AF-A0A417XV40-F1
#
_entry.id   AF-A0A417XV40-F1
#
_cell.length_a   1.000
_cell.length_b   1.000
_cell.length_c   1.000
_cell.angle_alpha   90.00
_cell.angle_beta   90.00
_cell.angle_gamma   90.00
#
_symmetry.space_group_name_H-M   'P 1'
#
loop_
_entity.id
_entity.type
_entity.pdbx_description
1 polymer ?
#
loop_
_entity_poly.entity_id
_entity_poly.type
_entity_poly.pdbx_seq_one_letter_code
_entity_poly.pdbx_strand_id
1 'polypeptide(L)'
;MSHRFLRVVLGLTLAVLLLGAGAVPAGAAAGVGAVANQSLDDPPVDSDGDGIPDDTDQCPGEPGSPAYIGCPVPDSDGDGLTDDIDACPDLPGPYDGCPLPDLDGDGVYDDGSDLCPNEYGVPEYGGCPAPDSDGDGITDDVDSCPGEYGVPEYNGCPYTDPVDSDGDGIADDVDQCPFEPGVPENYGCPYLGPIDSDGDGVYDDTDQCPNEPGSPDYNGCPVPDSDGDGLTDDVGQCDDTPPGTPIDGNGCSLQEVTATAPTFTDRCGKGQDTVLVPTSTGVVYRLGGNVVAAGTFRVRGTVTVVAEAADGYVLSGGTEWTSVMTNKVCPHGRVKVHSPARGTLRIVNREDVAMTIRLGSNVRRLDPGEARTFLRRSGTTIEWGARWKSPLLTARSGSVQVL
;
A
#
# COMPACT_ATOMS: atom_id res chain seq x y z
N MET A 1 29.33 -42.23 36.52
CA MET A 1 28.11 -42.51 37.32
C MET A 1 27.20 -43.32 36.43
N SER A 2 26.70 -44.53 36.69
CA SER A 2 26.77 -45.48 37.80
C SER A 2 26.43 -46.86 37.19
N HIS A 3 27.09 -47.91 37.71
CA HIS A 3 26.79 -49.33 37.45
C HIS A 3 25.42 -49.77 37.97
N ARG A 4 24.88 -50.88 37.41
CA ARG A 4 24.20 -52.04 38.06
C ARG A 4 23.64 -52.96 36.95
N PHE A 5 24.18 -54.13 36.62
CA PHE A 5 24.12 -55.45 37.30
C PHE A 5 22.75 -55.86 37.85
N LEU A 6 22.13 -56.88 37.23
CA LEU A 6 21.38 -57.91 37.95
C LEU A 6 21.42 -59.25 37.21
N ARG A 7 22.08 -60.24 37.84
CA ARG A 7 22.04 -61.67 37.54
C ARG A 7 20.91 -62.31 38.36
N VAL A 8 20.21 -63.30 37.82
CA VAL A 8 19.45 -64.27 38.61
C VAL A 8 19.99 -65.67 38.32
N VAL A 9 20.30 -66.38 39.40
CA VAL A 9 20.80 -67.75 39.53
C VAL A 9 19.67 -68.59 40.12
N LEU A 10 19.49 -69.83 39.67
CA LEU A 10 19.07 -71.03 40.43
C LEU A 10 18.85 -72.16 39.39
N GLY A 11 19.18 -73.43 39.59
CA GLY A 11 19.71 -74.16 40.73
C GLY A 11 19.80 -75.64 40.32
N LEU A 12 20.94 -76.24 40.63
CA LEU A 12 21.31 -77.64 40.45
C LEU A 12 20.68 -78.52 41.54
N THR A 13 20.15 -79.71 41.24
CA THR A 13 20.09 -80.82 42.22
C THR A 13 20.27 -82.19 41.58
N LEU A 14 21.19 -82.94 42.18
CA LEU A 14 21.68 -84.29 41.89
C LEU A 14 21.25 -85.23 43.04
N ALA A 15 20.82 -86.45 42.74
CA ALA A 15 20.75 -87.62 43.64
C ALA A 15 20.69 -88.89 42.75
N VAL A 16 21.62 -89.83 42.65
CA VAL A 16 22.41 -90.68 43.58
C VAL A 16 21.65 -91.91 44.12
N LEU A 17 22.25 -93.09 43.83
CA LEU A 17 22.13 -94.44 44.45
C LEU A 17 20.88 -95.28 44.03
N LEU A 18 20.93 -96.59 43.70
CA LEU A 18 21.65 -97.73 44.30
C LEU A 18 21.78 -98.95 43.36
N LEU A 19 22.78 -99.79 43.69
CA LEU A 19 23.18 -101.10 43.17
C LEU A 19 22.12 -102.21 43.29
N GLY A 20 22.23 -103.23 42.43
CA GLY A 20 21.62 -104.55 42.66
C GLY A 20 22.04 -105.60 41.62
N ALA A 21 23.02 -106.44 41.96
CA ALA A 21 23.45 -107.63 41.22
C ALA A 21 22.83 -108.91 41.84
N GLY A 22 22.55 -109.93 41.02
CA GLY A 22 22.22 -111.30 41.44
C GLY A 22 21.88 -112.16 40.22
N ALA A 23 22.77 -113.03 39.73
CA ALA A 23 23.14 -114.36 40.24
C ALA A 23 22.36 -115.50 39.54
N VAL A 24 23.14 -116.28 38.78
CA VAL A 24 22.85 -117.55 38.10
C VAL A 24 22.38 -118.64 39.07
N PRO A 25 21.75 -119.72 38.57
CA PRO A 25 22.42 -121.01 38.79
C PRO A 25 22.43 -121.95 37.58
N ALA A 26 23.54 -122.67 37.51
CA ALA A 26 23.77 -123.83 36.66
C ALA A 26 23.08 -125.08 37.23
N GLY A 27 22.56 -125.92 36.34
CA GLY A 27 22.12 -127.28 36.63
C GLY A 27 22.66 -128.23 35.57
N ALA A 28 23.70 -129.00 35.91
CA ALA A 28 24.27 -130.07 35.10
C ALA A 28 23.57 -131.40 35.42
N ALA A 29 23.30 -132.22 34.40
CA ALA A 29 23.12 -133.66 34.57
C ALA A 29 23.56 -134.42 33.31
N ALA A 30 24.33 -135.48 33.55
CA ALA A 30 24.98 -136.33 32.57
C ALA A 30 24.06 -137.42 32.00
N GLY A 31 24.36 -137.92 30.80
CA GLY A 31 23.76 -139.13 30.24
C GLY A 31 24.55 -139.63 29.04
N VAL A 32 25.01 -140.88 29.12
CA VAL A 32 25.92 -141.56 28.19
C VAL A 32 25.11 -142.52 27.30
N GLY A 33 25.46 -142.62 26.01
CA GLY A 33 25.25 -143.84 25.22
C GLY A 33 24.39 -143.69 23.94
N ALA A 34 25.00 -144.12 22.82
CA ALA A 34 24.47 -144.78 21.61
C ALA A 34 22.97 -144.61 21.29
N VAL A 35 22.51 -144.39 20.05
CA VAL A 35 22.69 -145.22 18.84
C VAL A 35 22.13 -144.41 17.65
N ALA A 36 22.55 -144.76 16.43
CA ALA A 36 22.07 -144.20 15.17
C ALA A 36 20.53 -144.16 15.01
N ASN A 37 20.00 -143.06 14.47
CA ASN A 37 18.88 -143.13 13.52
C ASN A 37 18.76 -141.84 12.71
N GLN A 38 18.63 -141.96 11.39
CA GLN A 38 18.41 -140.83 10.49
C GLN A 38 16.98 -140.30 10.64
N SER A 39 16.85 -138.98 10.75
CA SER A 39 15.63 -138.23 10.42
C SER A 39 16.07 -137.06 9.55
N LEU A 40 15.45 -136.92 8.38
CA LEU A 40 15.66 -135.78 7.50
C LEU A 40 14.99 -134.59 8.20
N ASP A 41 15.79 -133.66 8.72
CA ASP A 41 15.27 -132.38 9.19
C ASP A 41 14.78 -131.63 7.94
N ASP A 42 13.48 -131.32 7.89
CA ASP A 42 12.89 -130.47 6.86
C ASP A 42 13.71 -129.16 6.79
N PRO A 43 13.93 -128.57 5.59
CA PRO A 43 14.61 -127.29 5.50
C PRO A 43 13.89 -126.29 6.42
N PRO A 44 14.64 -125.47 7.18
CA PRO A 44 14.03 -124.57 8.13
C PRO A 44 13.12 -123.60 7.36
N VAL A 45 11.91 -123.40 7.90
CA VAL A 45 10.88 -122.59 7.24
C VAL A 45 11.35 -121.15 7.20
N ASP A 46 11.17 -120.51 6.05
CA ASP A 46 11.46 -119.10 5.78
C ASP A 46 10.21 -118.56 5.08
N SER A 47 9.36 -117.90 5.85
CA SER A 47 7.98 -117.56 5.51
C SER A 47 7.87 -116.31 4.61
N ASP A 48 8.84 -115.40 4.67
CA ASP A 48 8.87 -114.18 3.86
C ASP A 48 9.98 -114.18 2.78
N GLY A 49 10.89 -115.15 2.84
CA GLY A 49 11.87 -115.44 1.80
C GLY A 49 13.09 -114.53 1.82
N ASP A 50 13.39 -113.89 2.96
CA ASP A 50 14.54 -112.98 3.09
C ASP A 50 15.89 -113.70 3.30
N GLY A 51 15.85 -115.01 3.50
CA GLY A 51 17.02 -115.87 3.70
C GLY A 51 17.40 -116.10 5.17
N ILE A 52 16.61 -115.63 6.13
CA ILE A 52 16.73 -115.89 7.57
C ILE A 52 15.58 -116.82 7.98
N PRO A 53 15.85 -117.99 8.58
CA PRO A 53 14.77 -118.89 8.94
C PRO A 53 13.90 -118.36 10.10
N ASP A 54 12.60 -118.66 10.06
CA ASP A 54 11.54 -118.18 10.97
C ASP A 54 11.86 -118.32 12.47
N ASP A 55 12.68 -119.29 12.85
CA ASP A 55 13.07 -119.54 14.25
C ASP A 55 14.17 -118.59 14.76
N THR A 56 14.86 -117.90 13.84
CA THR A 56 15.90 -116.91 14.09
C THR A 56 15.56 -115.52 13.55
N ASP A 57 14.49 -115.42 12.78
CA ASP A 57 13.94 -114.17 12.27
C ASP A 57 13.08 -113.45 13.34
N GLN A 58 13.34 -112.16 13.55
CA GLN A 58 12.56 -111.32 14.45
C GLN A 58 11.23 -110.84 13.84
N CYS A 59 11.14 -110.81 12.52
CA CYS A 59 9.97 -110.45 11.74
C CYS A 59 9.64 -111.51 10.66
N PRO A 60 9.33 -112.79 11.01
CA PRO A 60 9.19 -113.90 10.04
C PRO A 60 8.10 -113.76 8.94
N GLY A 61 7.36 -112.66 8.91
CA GLY A 61 6.29 -112.41 7.93
C GLY A 61 6.52 -111.17 7.07
N GLU A 62 7.64 -110.46 7.26
CA GLU A 62 7.99 -109.24 6.54
C GLU A 62 9.46 -109.29 6.14
N PRO A 63 9.79 -109.37 4.83
CA PRO A 63 11.16 -109.56 4.40
C PRO A 63 12.07 -108.45 4.94
N GLY A 64 13.16 -108.84 5.60
CA GLY A 64 14.09 -107.91 6.20
C GLY A 64 15.51 -108.07 5.72
N SER A 65 16.43 -107.57 6.56
CA SER A 65 17.86 -107.70 6.30
C SER A 65 18.55 -108.45 7.44
N PRO A 66 19.66 -109.17 7.15
CA PRO A 66 20.46 -109.81 8.19
C PRO A 66 21.00 -108.84 9.26
N ALA A 67 21.18 -107.56 8.92
CA ALA A 67 21.62 -106.53 9.86
C ALA A 67 20.55 -106.21 10.93
N TYR A 68 19.28 -106.41 10.59
CA TYR A 68 18.12 -106.18 11.46
C TYR A 68 17.42 -107.50 11.84
N ILE A 69 18.14 -108.63 11.76
CA ILE A 69 17.67 -109.95 12.19
C ILE A 69 16.30 -110.29 11.56
N GLY A 70 16.20 -110.05 10.25
CA GLY A 70 15.01 -110.39 9.45
C GLY A 70 13.88 -109.36 9.52
N CYS A 71 14.08 -108.26 10.24
CA CYS A 71 13.17 -107.12 10.17
C CYS A 71 13.56 -106.12 9.07
N PRO A 72 12.58 -105.39 8.51
CA PRO A 72 12.83 -104.19 7.71
C PRO A 72 13.66 -103.16 8.48
N VAL A 73 14.46 -102.38 7.75
CA VAL A 73 15.17 -101.23 8.33
C VAL A 73 14.12 -100.15 8.68
N PRO A 74 14.09 -99.60 9.90
CA PRO A 74 13.15 -98.56 10.29
C PRO A 74 13.25 -97.30 9.41
N ASP A 75 12.10 -96.70 9.15
CA ASP A 75 11.89 -95.38 8.52
C ASP A 75 10.83 -94.69 9.38
N SER A 76 11.29 -93.85 10.31
CA SER A 76 10.51 -93.33 11.42
C SER A 76 9.56 -92.19 11.01
N ASP A 77 9.88 -91.45 9.96
CA ASP A 77 9.05 -90.35 9.44
C ASP A 77 8.35 -90.65 8.10
N GLY A 78 8.70 -91.76 7.45
CA GLY A 78 8.03 -92.30 6.28
C GLY A 78 8.35 -91.55 4.99
N ASP A 79 9.49 -90.87 4.90
CA ASP A 79 9.88 -90.10 3.72
C ASP A 79 10.58 -90.93 2.62
N GLY A 80 10.89 -92.19 2.94
CA GLY A 80 11.49 -93.16 2.03
C GLY A 80 13.02 -93.30 2.18
N LEU A 81 13.65 -92.58 3.10
CA LEU A 81 14.99 -92.86 3.61
C LEU A 81 14.89 -93.60 4.95
N THR A 82 15.78 -94.58 5.14
CA THR A 82 15.79 -95.34 6.40
C THR A 82 16.59 -94.59 7.47
N ASP A 83 16.23 -94.77 8.74
CA ASP A 83 16.79 -94.03 9.90
C ASP A 83 18.34 -94.03 9.97
N ASP A 84 19.01 -95.01 9.33
CA ASP A 84 20.46 -95.14 9.30
C ASP A 84 21.15 -94.31 8.20
N ILE A 85 20.41 -93.85 7.20
CA ILE A 85 20.87 -92.99 6.11
C ILE A 85 20.15 -91.63 6.06
N ASP A 86 19.11 -91.45 6.86
CA ASP A 86 18.36 -90.21 7.03
C ASP A 86 19.11 -89.23 7.96
N ALA A 87 19.31 -87.98 7.51
CA ALA A 87 19.95 -86.94 8.31
C ALA A 87 19.03 -86.33 9.38
N CYS A 88 17.71 -86.44 9.21
CA CYS A 88 16.65 -86.03 10.12
C CYS A 88 15.61 -87.15 10.35
N PRO A 89 15.96 -88.29 11.00
CA PRO A 89 15.12 -89.49 11.05
C PRO A 89 13.68 -89.35 11.59
N ASP A 90 13.36 -88.23 12.25
CA ASP A 90 12.05 -87.97 12.85
C ASP A 90 11.25 -86.87 12.10
N LEU A 91 11.77 -86.32 11.00
CA LEU A 91 11.22 -85.16 10.32
C LEU A 91 11.35 -85.29 8.79
N PRO A 92 10.24 -85.58 8.09
CA PRO A 92 10.33 -86.01 6.70
C PRO A 92 10.79 -84.88 5.81
N GLY A 93 11.66 -85.17 4.83
CA GLY A 93 12.05 -84.15 3.89
C GLY A 93 12.85 -84.60 2.66
N PRO A 94 12.72 -83.85 1.55
CA PRO A 94 13.28 -84.26 0.26
C PRO A 94 14.80 -84.08 0.16
N TYR A 95 15.47 -83.52 1.18
CA TYR A 95 16.89 -83.16 1.15
C TYR A 95 17.67 -83.97 2.19
N ASP A 96 18.20 -85.12 1.75
CA ASP A 96 18.91 -86.09 2.62
C ASP A 96 18.10 -86.50 3.88
N GLY A 97 16.77 -86.52 3.77
CA GLY A 97 15.85 -86.85 4.87
C GLY A 97 15.38 -85.64 5.68
N CYS A 98 15.90 -84.45 5.37
CA CYS A 98 15.53 -83.21 6.07
C CYS A 98 14.66 -82.28 5.20
N PRO A 99 13.82 -81.42 5.82
CA PRO A 99 13.21 -80.29 5.14
C PRO A 99 14.25 -79.34 4.55
N LEU A 100 13.87 -78.58 3.53
CA LEU A 100 14.73 -77.53 2.98
C LEU A 100 15.05 -76.50 4.07
N PRO A 101 16.33 -76.14 4.25
CA PRO A 101 16.71 -75.11 5.20
C PRO A 101 16.16 -73.74 4.79
N ASP A 102 15.74 -72.97 5.79
CA ASP A 102 15.29 -71.58 5.72
C ASP A 102 15.77 -70.91 7.01
N LEU A 103 17.01 -70.39 6.98
CA LEU A 103 17.75 -70.00 8.17
C LEU A 103 17.26 -68.66 8.76
N ASP A 104 16.72 -67.75 7.95
CA ASP A 104 16.18 -66.46 8.41
C ASP A 104 14.64 -66.41 8.49
N GLY A 105 13.96 -67.43 7.96
CA GLY A 105 12.52 -67.60 8.08
C GLY A 105 11.71 -66.67 7.16
N ASP A 106 12.28 -66.21 6.06
CA ASP A 106 11.61 -65.31 5.11
C ASP A 106 10.70 -66.03 4.08
N GLY A 107 10.76 -67.37 4.07
CA GLY A 107 9.98 -68.24 3.19
C GLY A 107 10.61 -68.50 1.83
N VAL A 108 11.84 -68.05 1.59
CA VAL A 108 12.71 -68.45 0.48
C VAL A 108 13.73 -69.46 1.02
N TYR A 109 13.83 -70.63 0.40
CA TYR A 109 14.72 -71.70 0.91
C TYR A 109 16.19 -71.48 0.52
N ASP A 110 17.08 -71.95 1.40
CA ASP A 110 18.55 -71.95 1.27
C ASP A 110 19.08 -72.97 0.22
N ASP A 111 18.32 -73.24 -0.84
CA ASP A 111 18.67 -74.16 -1.93
C ASP A 111 19.42 -73.48 -3.10
N GLY A 112 19.79 -72.21 -2.90
CA GLY A 112 20.33 -71.30 -3.92
C GLY A 112 19.29 -70.36 -4.52
N SER A 113 18.01 -70.49 -4.14
CA SER A 113 16.97 -69.48 -4.41
C SER A 113 17.10 -68.27 -3.49
N ASP A 114 17.51 -68.48 -2.24
CA ASP A 114 17.88 -67.41 -1.31
C ASP A 114 19.34 -66.95 -1.55
N LEU A 115 19.48 -65.67 -1.91
CA LEU A 115 20.75 -64.97 -2.13
C LEU A 115 21.31 -64.38 -0.84
N CYS A 116 20.50 -64.26 0.21
CA CYS A 116 20.84 -63.75 1.53
C CYS A 116 20.43 -64.71 2.68
N PRO A 117 21.02 -65.93 2.78
CA PRO A 117 20.64 -66.98 3.75
C PRO A 117 20.59 -66.66 5.25
N ASN A 118 20.97 -65.45 5.67
CA ASN A 118 21.00 -65.07 7.09
C ASN A 118 20.30 -63.73 7.34
N GLU A 119 19.60 -63.19 6.35
CA GLU A 119 19.05 -61.84 6.39
C GLU A 119 17.70 -61.80 5.72
N TYR A 120 16.66 -61.78 6.56
CA TYR A 120 15.27 -61.81 6.15
C TYR A 120 14.99 -60.89 4.96
N GLY A 121 14.50 -61.47 3.86
CA GLY A 121 14.15 -60.74 2.66
C GLY A 121 12.75 -61.02 2.17
N VAL A 122 12.57 -60.79 0.87
CA VAL A 122 11.34 -61.15 0.16
C VAL A 122 11.66 -61.90 -1.13
N PRO A 123 10.76 -62.77 -1.60
CA PRO A 123 10.97 -63.52 -2.83
C PRO A 123 11.27 -62.66 -4.07
N GLU A 124 10.75 -61.43 -4.12
CA GLU A 124 10.98 -60.48 -5.23
C GLU A 124 12.46 -60.10 -5.38
N TYR A 125 13.20 -60.04 -4.28
CA TYR A 125 14.63 -59.73 -4.25
C TYR A 125 15.49 -60.97 -3.97
N GLY A 126 14.94 -62.17 -4.23
CA GLY A 126 15.66 -63.44 -4.09
C GLY A 126 16.08 -63.73 -2.65
N GLY A 127 15.20 -63.48 -1.68
CA GLY A 127 15.48 -63.71 -0.26
C GLY A 127 16.31 -62.62 0.42
N CYS A 128 16.66 -61.55 -0.31
CA CYS A 128 17.35 -60.40 0.27
C CYS A 128 16.38 -59.27 0.66
N PRO A 129 16.79 -58.38 1.59
CA PRO A 129 16.09 -57.13 1.83
C PRO A 129 15.96 -56.29 0.55
N ALA A 130 14.87 -55.53 0.48
CA ALA A 130 14.70 -54.54 -0.58
C ALA A 130 15.83 -53.49 -0.52
N PRO A 131 16.37 -53.05 -1.67
CA PRO A 131 17.40 -52.02 -1.71
C PRO A 131 16.94 -50.71 -1.05
N ASP A 132 17.86 -50.08 -0.33
CA ASP A 132 17.75 -48.74 0.26
C ASP A 132 19.10 -48.06 0.00
N SER A 133 19.17 -47.33 -1.10
CA SER A 133 20.41 -46.84 -1.71
C SER A 133 21.05 -45.67 -0.93
N ASP A 134 20.27 -44.90 -0.17
CA ASP A 134 20.74 -43.77 0.64
C ASP A 134 20.66 -44.00 2.15
N GLY A 135 20.03 -45.08 2.59
CA GLY A 135 19.98 -45.53 3.98
C GLY A 135 19.03 -44.72 4.86
N ASP A 136 18.00 -44.10 4.29
CA ASP A 136 17.01 -43.31 5.04
C ASP A 136 15.89 -44.15 5.67
N GLY A 137 15.84 -45.45 5.36
CA GLY A 137 14.86 -46.41 5.87
C GLY A 137 13.62 -46.57 5.00
N ILE A 138 13.59 -45.94 3.82
CA ILE A 138 12.57 -46.10 2.78
C ILE A 138 13.22 -46.82 1.61
N THR A 139 12.59 -47.87 1.10
CA THR A 139 13.19 -48.71 0.05
C THR A 139 13.08 -48.04 -1.31
N ASP A 140 14.05 -48.31 -2.21
CA ASP A 140 14.20 -47.66 -3.52
C ASP A 140 12.94 -47.69 -4.41
N ASP A 141 12.04 -48.67 -4.18
CA ASP A 141 10.79 -48.84 -4.92
C ASP A 141 9.67 -47.89 -4.47
N VAL A 142 9.75 -47.36 -3.25
CA VAL A 142 8.79 -46.40 -2.67
C VAL A 142 9.41 -45.05 -2.32
N ASP A 143 10.74 -44.94 -2.42
CA ASP A 143 11.47 -43.69 -2.29
C ASP A 143 11.37 -42.84 -3.58
N SER A 144 10.96 -41.57 -3.41
CA SER A 144 10.88 -40.59 -4.50
C SER A 144 12.24 -40.00 -4.88
N CYS A 145 13.23 -40.11 -4.00
CA CYS A 145 14.61 -39.66 -4.18
C CYS A 145 15.64 -40.73 -3.75
N PRO A 146 15.71 -41.92 -4.40
CA PRO A 146 16.52 -43.08 -3.95
C PRO A 146 18.03 -42.89 -3.78
N GLY A 147 18.58 -41.70 -4.07
CA GLY A 147 20.00 -41.41 -3.92
C GLY A 147 20.29 -40.26 -2.97
N GLU A 148 19.28 -39.72 -2.29
CA GLU A 148 19.38 -38.53 -1.45
C GLU A 148 18.58 -38.70 -0.16
N TYR A 149 19.29 -38.96 0.94
CA TYR A 149 18.71 -39.17 2.26
C TYR A 149 17.55 -38.20 2.58
N GLY A 150 16.36 -38.76 2.78
CA GLY A 150 15.16 -38.01 3.12
C GLY A 150 14.50 -38.44 4.43
N VAL A 151 13.24 -38.05 4.58
CA VAL A 151 12.39 -38.51 5.70
C VAL A 151 11.05 -39.00 5.17
N PRO A 152 10.35 -39.88 5.91
CA PRO A 152 9.05 -40.42 5.48
C PRO A 152 7.99 -39.37 5.16
N GLU A 153 8.02 -38.20 5.82
CA GLU A 153 7.08 -37.10 5.56
C GLU A 153 7.20 -36.55 4.12
N TYR A 154 8.36 -36.71 3.49
CA TYR A 154 8.65 -36.25 2.13
C TYR A 154 8.92 -37.41 1.15
N ASN A 155 8.40 -38.61 1.44
CA ASN A 155 8.56 -39.80 0.61
C ASN A 155 10.03 -40.10 0.23
N GLY A 156 10.94 -39.94 1.19
CA GLY A 156 12.38 -40.21 1.01
C GLY A 156 13.16 -39.10 0.31
N CYS A 157 12.54 -37.95 0.03
CA CYS A 157 13.27 -36.79 -0.43
C CYS A 157 13.79 -35.89 0.72
N PRO A 158 14.91 -35.19 0.53
CA PRO A 158 15.38 -34.18 1.48
C PRO A 158 14.35 -33.08 1.68
N TYR A 159 14.24 -32.59 2.91
CA TYR A 159 13.51 -31.35 3.16
C TYR A 159 14.30 -30.17 2.59
N THR A 160 13.81 -29.58 1.51
CA THR A 160 14.21 -28.24 1.09
C THR A 160 13.29 -27.24 1.76
N ASP A 161 13.85 -26.22 2.42
CA ASP A 161 13.04 -25.08 2.87
C ASP A 161 12.19 -24.59 1.69
N PRO A 162 10.88 -24.36 1.89
CA PRO A 162 10.03 -23.86 0.81
C PRO A 162 10.59 -22.52 0.32
N VAL A 163 10.56 -22.34 -1.00
CA VAL A 163 11.15 -21.16 -1.65
C VAL A 163 10.44 -19.91 -1.11
N ASP A 164 11.23 -18.93 -0.66
CA ASP A 164 10.80 -17.60 -0.22
C ASP A 164 11.59 -16.60 -1.06
N SER A 165 10.98 -16.16 -2.16
CA SER A 165 11.63 -15.40 -3.22
C SER A 165 11.91 -13.93 -2.84
N ASP A 166 11.18 -13.37 -1.88
CA ASP A 166 11.34 -11.98 -1.43
C ASP A 166 11.92 -11.82 -0.01
N GLY A 167 11.99 -12.92 0.75
CA GLY A 167 12.63 -13.01 2.05
C GLY A 167 11.82 -12.43 3.20
N ASP A 168 10.50 -12.35 3.08
CA ASP A 168 9.61 -11.83 4.14
C ASP A 168 9.26 -12.88 5.23
N GLY A 169 9.66 -14.14 5.02
CA GLY A 169 9.41 -15.27 5.92
C GLY A 169 8.13 -16.06 5.63
N ILE A 170 7.46 -15.78 4.52
CA ILE A 170 6.31 -16.51 4.00
C ILE A 170 6.74 -17.22 2.69
N ALA A 171 6.40 -18.49 2.55
CA ALA A 171 6.79 -19.25 1.36
C ALA A 171 5.96 -18.85 0.12
N ASP A 172 6.59 -18.92 -1.06
CA ASP A 172 6.01 -18.57 -2.37
C ASP A 172 4.67 -19.27 -2.66
N ASP A 173 4.45 -20.47 -2.11
CA ASP A 173 3.23 -21.25 -2.32
C ASP A 173 2.03 -20.79 -1.49
N VAL A 174 2.29 -20.00 -0.44
CA VAL A 174 1.29 -19.41 0.46
C VAL A 174 1.32 -17.87 0.49
N ASP A 175 2.24 -17.25 -0.25
CA ASP A 175 2.38 -15.81 -0.45
C ASP A 175 1.53 -15.32 -1.64
N GLN A 176 0.72 -14.28 -1.44
CA GLN A 176 -0.06 -13.63 -2.50
C GLN A 176 0.76 -12.64 -3.35
N CYS A 177 1.91 -12.20 -2.84
CA CYS A 177 2.86 -11.33 -3.51
C CYS A 177 4.29 -11.91 -3.45
N PRO A 178 4.58 -13.06 -4.09
CA PRO A 178 5.85 -13.81 -3.94
C PRO A 178 7.16 -13.08 -4.31
N PHE A 179 7.09 -11.82 -4.74
CA PHE A 179 8.23 -11.03 -5.17
C PHE A 179 8.29 -9.64 -4.52
N GLU A 180 7.41 -9.36 -3.55
CA GLU A 180 7.32 -8.07 -2.86
C GLU A 180 7.10 -8.26 -1.35
N PRO A 181 8.10 -7.97 -0.51
CA PRO A 181 8.05 -8.33 0.90
C PRO A 181 6.83 -7.75 1.63
N GLY A 182 6.07 -8.63 2.30
CA GLY A 182 4.87 -8.27 3.01
C GLY A 182 4.88 -8.65 4.49
N VAL A 183 3.67 -8.76 5.04
CA VAL A 183 3.43 -9.19 6.42
C VAL A 183 2.43 -10.35 6.43
N PRO A 184 2.50 -11.25 7.43
CA PRO A 184 1.58 -12.38 7.53
C PRO A 184 0.10 -11.97 7.59
N GLU A 185 -0.21 -10.83 8.21
CA GLU A 185 -1.58 -10.29 8.30
C GLU A 185 -2.18 -9.93 6.94
N ASN A 186 -1.34 -9.71 5.93
CA ASN A 186 -1.73 -9.35 4.57
C ASN A 186 -1.28 -10.41 3.54
N TYR A 187 -1.16 -11.67 3.96
CA TYR A 187 -0.85 -12.80 3.09
C TYR A 187 0.42 -12.60 2.24
N GLY A 188 1.47 -12.02 2.83
CA GLY A 188 2.75 -11.77 2.15
C GLY A 188 2.74 -10.58 1.18
N CYS A 189 1.63 -9.85 1.09
CA CYS A 189 1.62 -8.59 0.33
C CYS A 189 2.03 -7.38 1.17
N PRO A 190 2.70 -6.37 0.57
CA PRO A 190 3.01 -5.12 1.23
C PRO A 190 1.76 -4.42 1.78
N TYR A 191 1.84 -3.92 3.01
CA TYR A 191 0.80 -3.07 3.55
C TYR A 191 0.95 -1.65 2.97
N LEU A 192 0.09 -1.26 2.03
CA LEU A 192 0.13 0.05 1.36
C LEU A 192 -0.33 1.23 2.25
N GLY A 193 -0.53 1.01 3.54
CA GLY A 193 -1.15 1.98 4.42
C GLY A 193 -2.67 2.06 4.20
N PRO A 194 -3.40 2.83 5.02
CA PRO A 194 -4.77 3.15 4.74
C PRO A 194 -4.83 4.03 3.48
N ILE A 195 -5.76 3.74 2.59
CA ILE A 195 -5.94 4.47 1.33
C ILE A 195 -6.48 5.87 1.66
N ASP A 196 -5.92 6.88 1.01
CA ASP A 196 -6.39 8.26 1.01
C ASP A 196 -6.57 8.65 -0.47
N SER A 197 -7.78 8.44 -0.96
CA SER A 197 -8.12 8.48 -2.38
C SER A 197 -8.12 9.89 -2.97
N ASP A 198 -8.33 10.93 -2.16
CA ASP A 198 -8.35 12.32 -2.59
C ASP A 198 -7.17 13.18 -2.06
N GLY A 199 -6.41 12.66 -1.10
CA GLY A 199 -5.18 13.24 -0.60
C GLY A 199 -5.39 14.38 0.41
N ASP A 200 -6.53 14.43 1.08
CA ASP A 200 -6.84 15.49 2.06
C ASP A 200 -6.24 15.24 3.47
N GLY A 201 -5.70 14.03 3.70
CA GLY A 201 -5.09 13.60 4.95
C GLY A 201 -6.04 12.90 5.92
N VAL A 202 -7.29 12.64 5.53
CA VAL A 202 -8.25 11.75 6.17
C VAL A 202 -8.31 10.45 5.35
N TYR A 203 -8.20 9.28 6.00
CA TYR A 203 -8.18 8.01 5.28
C TYR A 203 -9.60 7.56 4.88
N ASP A 204 -9.74 6.87 3.74
CA ASP A 204 -11.00 6.43 3.13
C ASP A 204 -11.95 5.69 4.09
N ASP A 205 -11.41 4.98 5.08
CA ASP A 205 -12.19 4.23 6.08
C ASP A 205 -12.78 5.13 7.18
N THR A 206 -12.25 6.34 7.33
CA THR A 206 -12.68 7.39 8.27
C THR A 206 -13.24 8.63 7.58
N ASP A 207 -13.11 8.70 6.26
CA ASP A 207 -13.58 9.79 5.42
C ASP A 207 -15.05 9.58 5.00
N GLN A 208 -15.89 10.59 5.21
CA GLN A 208 -17.29 10.61 4.78
C GLN A 208 -17.45 10.94 3.29
N CYS A 209 -16.43 11.52 2.67
CA CYS A 209 -16.36 11.91 1.27
C CYS A 209 -15.05 11.42 0.60
N PRO A 210 -14.78 10.10 0.48
CA PRO A 210 -13.45 9.55 0.09
C PRO A 210 -12.91 9.91 -1.31
N ASN A 211 -13.58 10.76 -2.09
CA ASN A 211 -13.13 11.15 -3.43
C ASN A 211 -13.23 12.66 -3.64
N GLU A 212 -13.43 13.44 -2.58
CA GLU A 212 -13.66 14.87 -2.63
C GLU A 212 -12.96 15.56 -1.45
N PRO A 213 -11.82 16.25 -1.69
CA PRO A 213 -10.96 16.72 -0.62
C PRO A 213 -11.69 17.62 0.38
N GLY A 214 -11.54 17.33 1.66
CA GLY A 214 -12.18 18.06 2.75
C GLY A 214 -11.23 18.42 3.88
N SER A 215 -11.82 18.59 5.06
CA SER A 215 -11.11 18.89 6.30
C SER A 215 -11.35 17.78 7.32
N PRO A 216 -10.35 17.43 8.15
CA PRO A 216 -10.53 16.53 9.29
C PRO A 216 -11.65 16.97 10.24
N ASP A 217 -11.89 18.27 10.38
CA ASP A 217 -12.98 18.81 11.24
C ASP A 217 -14.38 18.50 10.69
N TYR A 218 -14.47 18.18 9.39
CA TYR A 218 -15.69 17.81 8.67
C TYR A 218 -15.65 16.34 8.19
N ASN A 219 -14.87 15.49 8.86
CA ASN A 219 -14.71 14.07 8.55
C ASN A 219 -14.30 13.82 7.08
N GLY A 220 -13.38 14.61 6.54
CA GLY A 220 -12.89 14.49 5.16
C GLY A 220 -13.85 15.04 4.09
N CYS A 221 -14.99 15.61 4.49
CA CYS A 221 -15.87 16.31 3.54
C CYS A 221 -15.53 17.81 3.41
N PRO A 222 -15.82 18.41 2.24
CA PRO A 222 -15.80 19.86 2.07
C PRO A 222 -16.73 20.56 3.06
N VAL A 223 -16.33 21.76 3.49
CA VAL A 223 -17.21 22.61 4.30
C VAL A 223 -18.38 23.08 3.42
N PRO A 224 -19.64 22.94 3.88
CA PRO A 224 -20.79 23.41 3.10
C PRO A 224 -20.74 24.90 2.80
N ASP A 225 -21.28 25.28 1.63
CA ASP A 225 -21.60 26.66 1.21
C ASP A 225 -23.12 26.67 0.96
N SER A 226 -23.87 27.08 1.98
CA SER A 226 -25.33 26.94 2.04
C SER A 226 -26.06 27.87 1.08
N ASP A 227 -25.51 29.05 0.80
CA ASP A 227 -26.13 30.05 -0.06
C ASP A 227 -25.49 30.16 -1.45
N GLY A 228 -24.34 29.50 -1.67
CA GLY A 228 -23.67 29.39 -2.96
C GLY A 228 -22.94 30.68 -3.37
N ASP A 229 -22.56 31.52 -2.41
CA ASP A 229 -21.90 32.81 -2.67
C ASP A 229 -20.38 32.66 -2.91
N GLY A 230 -19.83 31.46 -2.69
CA GLY A 230 -18.41 31.14 -2.87
C GLY A 230 -17.58 31.24 -1.59
N LEU A 231 -18.19 31.50 -0.44
CA LEU A 231 -17.62 31.35 0.89
C LEU A 231 -18.28 30.18 1.60
N THR A 232 -17.48 29.37 2.29
CA THR A 232 -18.00 28.28 3.10
C THR A 232 -18.66 28.81 4.38
N ASP A 233 -19.61 28.07 4.93
CA ASP A 233 -20.44 28.46 6.09
C ASP A 233 -19.63 28.77 7.37
N ASP A 234 -18.39 28.29 7.46
CA ASP A 234 -17.47 28.59 8.57
C ASP A 234 -16.72 29.92 8.41
N VAL A 235 -16.66 30.45 7.18
CA VAL A 235 -16.03 31.74 6.82
C VAL A 235 -17.08 32.82 6.57
N GLY A 236 -18.19 32.47 5.93
CA GLY A 236 -19.32 33.36 5.67
C GLY A 236 -20.00 33.79 6.96
N GLN A 237 -20.13 35.09 7.20
CA GLN A 237 -20.89 35.63 8.33
C GLN A 237 -22.37 35.89 7.96
N CYS A 238 -22.71 35.79 6.67
CA CYS A 238 -23.97 36.21 6.08
C CYS A 238 -24.57 35.07 5.23
N ASP A 239 -25.15 34.08 5.89
CA ASP A 239 -25.64 32.79 5.34
C ASP A 239 -26.83 32.87 4.34
N ASP A 240 -27.19 34.04 3.83
CA ASP A 240 -28.38 34.29 2.99
C ASP A 240 -28.05 35.14 1.74
N THR A 241 -26.80 35.12 1.27
CA THR A 241 -26.38 35.96 0.15
C THR A 241 -26.60 35.25 -1.20
N PRO A 242 -27.38 35.83 -2.13
CA PRO A 242 -27.64 35.15 -3.40
C PRO A 242 -26.36 34.97 -4.24
N PRO A 243 -26.19 33.82 -4.93
CA PRO A 243 -25.04 33.56 -5.77
C PRO A 243 -24.79 34.67 -6.80
N GLY A 244 -23.54 35.11 -6.90
CA GLY A 244 -23.11 36.16 -7.83
C GLY A 244 -23.40 37.60 -7.36
N THR A 245 -23.93 37.78 -6.15
CA THR A 245 -24.00 39.11 -5.51
C THR A 245 -22.59 39.58 -5.17
N PRO A 246 -22.21 40.85 -5.44
CA PRO A 246 -20.96 41.38 -4.93
C PRO A 246 -20.97 41.37 -3.40
N ILE A 247 -20.03 40.67 -2.78
CA ILE A 247 -19.88 40.52 -1.32
C ILE A 247 -18.62 41.21 -0.80
N ASP A 248 -18.61 41.55 0.49
CA ASP A 248 -17.41 41.95 1.20
C ASP A 248 -16.58 40.73 1.65
N GLY A 249 -15.51 40.97 2.41
CA GLY A 249 -14.63 39.91 2.91
C GLY A 249 -15.26 38.95 3.93
N ASN A 250 -16.49 39.21 4.38
CA ASN A 250 -17.24 38.38 5.31
C ASN A 250 -18.46 37.71 4.65
N GLY A 251 -18.60 37.80 3.31
CA GLY A 251 -19.75 37.24 2.59
C GLY A 251 -20.99 38.11 2.60
N CYS A 252 -20.90 39.37 3.04
CA CYS A 252 -22.08 40.20 3.15
C CYS A 252 -22.27 41.07 1.89
N SER A 253 -23.49 41.10 1.37
CA SER A 253 -23.83 41.87 0.16
C SER A 253 -23.40 43.35 0.21
N LEU A 254 -22.66 43.78 -0.82
CA LEU A 254 -22.25 45.17 -1.02
C LEU A 254 -23.39 45.98 -1.61
N GLN A 255 -23.60 47.19 -1.09
CA GLN A 255 -24.59 48.11 -1.64
C GLN A 255 -24.08 48.75 -2.94
N GLU A 256 -24.76 48.52 -4.05
CA GLU A 256 -24.44 49.19 -5.32
C GLU A 256 -24.79 50.68 -5.27
N VAL A 257 -23.82 51.54 -5.61
CA VAL A 257 -24.00 52.98 -5.71
C VAL A 257 -23.32 53.55 -6.95
N THR A 258 -23.83 54.67 -7.45
CA THR A 258 -23.25 55.37 -8.62
C THR A 258 -22.55 56.64 -8.18
N ALA A 259 -21.31 56.82 -8.64
CA ALA A 259 -20.55 58.04 -8.37
C ALA A 259 -21.07 59.22 -9.17
N THR A 260 -21.21 60.38 -8.53
CA THR A 260 -21.62 61.62 -9.19
C THR A 260 -20.42 62.24 -9.91
N ALA A 261 -20.58 62.59 -11.19
CA ALA A 261 -19.49 63.18 -11.95
C ALA A 261 -19.07 64.56 -11.39
N PRO A 262 -17.76 64.84 -11.27
CA PRO A 262 -17.24 66.15 -10.87
C PRO A 262 -17.45 67.17 -11.98
N THR A 263 -17.56 68.45 -11.58
CA THR A 263 -17.73 69.54 -12.54
C THR A 263 -16.42 70.29 -12.75
N PHE A 264 -15.88 70.21 -13.97
CA PHE A 264 -14.70 70.96 -14.36
C PHE A 264 -15.09 72.34 -14.89
N THR A 265 -14.39 73.37 -14.42
CA THR A 265 -14.59 74.76 -14.83
C THR A 265 -13.27 75.34 -15.32
N ASP A 266 -13.09 75.35 -16.65
CA ASP A 266 -11.99 76.03 -17.34
C ASP A 266 -12.37 77.52 -17.51
N ARG A 267 -11.70 78.38 -16.75
CA ARG A 267 -11.92 79.83 -16.78
C ARG A 267 -10.80 80.49 -17.56
N CYS A 268 -11.15 81.54 -18.28
CA CYS A 268 -10.15 82.28 -19.00
C CYS A 268 -9.09 82.93 -18.08
N GLY A 269 -7.83 82.91 -18.54
CA GLY A 269 -6.69 83.44 -17.79
C GLY A 269 -5.88 82.36 -17.06
N LYS A 270 -4.75 82.74 -16.48
CA LYS A 270 -3.82 81.78 -15.87
C LYS A 270 -4.25 81.39 -14.45
N GLY A 271 -4.55 80.12 -14.24
CA GLY A 271 -4.71 79.51 -12.91
C GLY A 271 -6.01 79.89 -12.19
N GLN A 272 -7.09 80.12 -12.95
CA GLN A 272 -8.44 80.30 -12.42
C GLN A 272 -9.31 79.05 -12.52
N ASP A 273 -8.75 77.95 -13.04
CA ASP A 273 -9.48 76.73 -13.29
C ASP A 273 -9.77 75.99 -12.00
N THR A 274 -10.96 75.43 -11.93
CA THR A 274 -11.45 74.74 -10.73
C THR A 274 -12.14 73.44 -11.10
N VAL A 275 -12.06 72.48 -10.19
CA VAL A 275 -12.90 71.29 -10.20
C VAL A 275 -13.78 71.28 -8.94
N LEU A 276 -15.07 71.01 -9.11
CA LEU A 276 -16.00 70.75 -8.01
C LEU A 276 -16.13 69.24 -7.85
N VAL A 277 -15.64 68.73 -6.72
CA VAL A 277 -15.80 67.34 -6.29
C VAL A 277 -17.10 67.24 -5.48
N PRO A 278 -18.07 66.40 -5.90
CA PRO A 278 -19.36 66.29 -5.23
C PRO A 278 -19.29 65.40 -3.98
N THR A 279 -20.36 65.38 -3.21
CA THR A 279 -20.60 64.35 -2.19
C THR A 279 -21.43 63.24 -2.83
N SER A 280 -21.02 62.00 -2.65
CA SER A 280 -21.82 60.82 -3.02
C SER A 280 -21.71 59.79 -1.90
N THR A 281 -22.86 59.28 -1.45
CA THR A 281 -22.91 58.24 -0.41
C THR A 281 -22.17 57.00 -0.88
N GLY A 282 -21.29 56.45 -0.03
CA GLY A 282 -20.52 55.24 -0.37
C GLY A 282 -19.39 55.47 -1.37
N VAL A 283 -18.98 56.72 -1.63
CA VAL A 283 -17.94 57.05 -2.61
C VAL A 283 -16.84 57.90 -2.00
N VAL A 284 -15.59 57.49 -2.23
CA VAL A 284 -14.38 58.24 -1.91
C VAL A 284 -13.82 58.83 -3.20
N TYR A 285 -13.60 60.14 -3.24
CA TYR A 285 -13.00 60.81 -4.41
C TYR A 285 -11.50 61.06 -4.21
N ARG A 286 -10.71 60.76 -5.25
CA ARG A 286 -9.29 61.11 -5.34
C ARG A 286 -9.06 62.14 -6.42
N LEU A 287 -8.38 63.23 -6.06
CA LEU A 287 -7.93 64.26 -6.99
C LEU A 287 -6.41 64.17 -7.15
N GLY A 288 -5.94 63.77 -8.34
CA GLY A 288 -4.51 63.55 -8.58
C GLY A 288 -3.90 62.50 -7.64
N GLY A 289 -4.65 61.44 -7.32
CA GLY A 289 -4.24 60.33 -6.45
C GLY A 289 -4.51 60.53 -4.95
N ASN A 290 -4.81 61.75 -4.50
CA ASN A 290 -5.04 62.03 -3.08
C ASN A 290 -6.54 62.06 -2.75
N VAL A 291 -6.94 61.40 -1.67
CA VAL A 291 -8.33 61.48 -1.15
C VAL A 291 -8.66 62.92 -0.78
N VAL A 292 -9.80 63.41 -1.27
CA VAL A 292 -10.29 64.77 -1.02
C VAL A 292 -11.72 64.76 -0.51
N ALA A 293 -12.02 65.68 0.41
CA ALA A 293 -13.40 65.96 0.79
C ALA A 293 -14.15 66.67 -0.34
N ALA A 294 -15.48 66.59 -0.34
CA ALA A 294 -16.31 67.33 -1.28
C ALA A 294 -16.03 68.84 -1.19
N GLY A 295 -15.90 69.50 -2.35
CA GLY A 295 -15.54 70.90 -2.41
C GLY A 295 -14.92 71.34 -3.73
N THR A 296 -14.57 72.62 -3.80
CA THR A 296 -14.00 73.24 -5.00
C THR A 296 -12.49 73.39 -4.86
N PHE A 297 -11.74 72.78 -5.79
CA PHE A 297 -10.28 72.78 -5.81
C PHE A 297 -9.75 73.56 -6.99
N ARG A 298 -8.71 74.37 -6.78
CA ARG A 298 -7.99 75.02 -7.87
C ARG A 298 -7.03 74.04 -8.52
N VAL A 299 -7.07 73.95 -9.84
CA VAL A 299 -6.34 72.95 -10.60
C VAL A 299 -5.67 73.56 -11.84
N ARG A 300 -4.72 72.84 -12.43
CA ARG A 300 -3.97 73.26 -13.63
C ARG A 300 -3.54 72.04 -14.43
N GLY A 301 -3.39 72.20 -15.74
CA GLY A 301 -2.96 71.12 -16.63
C GLY A 301 -4.01 70.03 -16.75
N THR A 302 -3.58 68.80 -16.97
CA THR A 302 -4.48 67.64 -16.99
C THR A 302 -4.84 67.24 -15.57
N VAL A 303 -6.14 67.13 -15.30
CA VAL A 303 -6.69 66.84 -13.99
C VAL A 303 -7.55 65.60 -14.10
N THR A 304 -7.29 64.63 -13.23
CA THR A 304 -8.04 63.40 -13.13
C THR A 304 -8.67 63.31 -11.75
N VAL A 305 -9.98 63.06 -11.73
CA VAL A 305 -10.74 62.71 -10.54
C VAL A 305 -11.16 61.25 -10.68
N VAL A 306 -10.80 60.45 -9.69
CA VAL A 306 -11.19 59.04 -9.59
C VAL A 306 -12.15 58.88 -8.41
N ALA A 307 -13.22 58.12 -8.60
CA ALA A 307 -14.12 57.65 -7.56
C ALA A 307 -13.79 56.20 -7.22
N GLU A 308 -13.71 55.91 -5.93
CA GLU A 308 -13.56 54.57 -5.37
C GLU A 308 -14.74 54.28 -4.44
N ALA A 309 -15.15 53.02 -4.36
CA ALA A 309 -16.17 52.62 -3.41
C ALA A 309 -15.63 52.76 -1.98
N ALA A 310 -16.46 53.23 -1.05
CA ALA A 310 -16.17 53.09 0.37
C ALA A 310 -16.46 51.64 0.82
N ASP A 311 -15.94 51.24 1.98
CA ASP A 311 -16.21 49.92 2.57
C ASP A 311 -17.71 49.65 2.67
N GLY A 312 -18.15 48.45 2.26
CA GLY A 312 -19.56 48.05 2.20
C GLY A 312 -20.31 48.49 0.94
N TYR A 313 -19.64 49.15 -0.01
CA TYR A 313 -20.22 49.60 -1.27
C TYR A 313 -19.50 49.02 -2.48
N VAL A 314 -20.20 48.96 -3.62
CA VAL A 314 -19.63 48.71 -4.94
C VAL A 314 -20.05 49.81 -5.90
N LEU A 315 -19.12 50.31 -6.72
CA LEU A 315 -19.44 51.35 -7.71
C LEU A 315 -19.99 50.74 -8.98
N SER A 316 -21.05 51.36 -9.52
CA SER A 316 -21.48 51.17 -10.90
C SER A 316 -21.36 52.43 -11.73
N GLY A 317 -21.11 52.27 -13.03
CA GLY A 317 -20.97 53.37 -13.98
C GLY A 317 -19.54 53.94 -14.09
N GLY A 318 -19.45 55.21 -14.50
CA GLY A 318 -18.17 55.90 -14.71
C GLY A 318 -17.52 56.28 -13.40
N THR A 319 -16.26 55.86 -13.21
CA THR A 319 -15.50 56.10 -11.97
C THR A 319 -14.30 57.02 -12.17
N GLU A 320 -14.00 57.41 -13.41
CA GLU A 320 -12.87 58.29 -13.72
C GLU A 320 -13.28 59.40 -14.68
N TRP A 321 -12.93 60.63 -14.33
CA TRP A 321 -13.15 61.80 -15.17
C TRP A 321 -11.87 62.60 -15.30
N THR A 322 -11.44 62.79 -16.54
CA THR A 322 -10.25 63.56 -16.88
C THR A 322 -10.62 64.79 -17.70
N SER A 323 -10.01 65.93 -17.38
CA SER A 323 -10.17 67.17 -18.14
C SER A 323 -8.85 67.94 -18.22
N VAL A 324 -8.63 68.61 -19.36
CA VAL A 324 -7.44 69.43 -19.60
C VAL A 324 -7.80 70.88 -19.33
N MET A 325 -7.23 71.46 -18.28
CA MET A 325 -7.38 72.88 -17.95
C MET A 325 -6.47 73.70 -18.84
N THR A 326 -7.06 74.54 -19.69
CA THR A 326 -6.32 75.36 -20.63
C THR A 326 -6.07 76.76 -20.08
N ASN A 327 -4.98 77.41 -20.50
CA ASN A 327 -4.87 78.86 -20.34
C ASN A 327 -5.73 79.55 -21.40
N LYS A 328 -7.05 79.36 -21.32
CA LYS A 328 -7.99 79.89 -22.29
C LYS A 328 -7.79 81.39 -22.44
N VAL A 329 -7.55 81.81 -23.69
CA VAL A 329 -7.39 83.22 -24.01
C VAL A 329 -8.67 83.92 -23.58
N CYS A 330 -8.54 84.84 -22.62
CA CYS A 330 -9.67 85.67 -22.21
C CYS A 330 -10.15 86.40 -23.46
N PRO A 331 -11.47 86.36 -23.77
CA PRO A 331 -11.99 87.31 -24.74
C PRO A 331 -11.53 88.69 -24.28
N HIS A 332 -10.69 89.36 -25.07
CA HIS A 332 -10.24 90.72 -24.81
C HIS A 332 -11.48 91.59 -24.75
N GLY A 333 -11.99 91.82 -23.56
CA GLY A 333 -13.28 92.45 -23.43
C GLY A 333 -13.18 93.93 -23.69
N ARG A 334 -14.35 94.46 -24.02
CA ARG A 334 -14.52 95.84 -24.44
C ARG A 334 -14.70 96.70 -23.20
N VAL A 335 -13.65 97.41 -22.79
CA VAL A 335 -13.80 98.52 -21.85
C VAL A 335 -14.60 99.63 -22.54
N LYS A 336 -15.84 99.86 -22.11
CA LYS A 336 -16.62 100.99 -22.61
C LYS A 336 -16.29 102.24 -21.80
N VAL A 337 -15.60 103.18 -22.43
CA VAL A 337 -15.34 104.51 -21.87
C VAL A 337 -16.25 105.52 -22.56
N HIS A 338 -16.99 106.30 -21.79
CA HIS A 338 -17.74 107.44 -22.32
C HIS A 338 -17.64 108.65 -21.40
N SER A 339 -17.83 109.85 -21.95
CA SER A 339 -17.72 111.12 -21.24
C SER A 339 -19.13 111.73 -21.08
N PRO A 340 -19.86 111.39 -20.00
CA PRO A 340 -21.26 111.82 -19.86
C PRO A 340 -21.43 113.33 -19.64
N ALA A 341 -20.41 114.01 -19.13
CA ALA A 341 -20.38 115.46 -18.94
C ALA A 341 -18.95 116.02 -19.07
N ARG A 342 -18.81 117.33 -19.33
CA ARG A 342 -17.50 118.00 -19.37
C ARG A 342 -16.76 117.76 -18.06
N GLY A 343 -15.56 117.19 -18.15
CA GLY A 343 -14.72 116.91 -16.99
C GLY A 343 -14.99 115.57 -16.29
N THR A 344 -15.77 114.65 -16.87
CA THR A 344 -16.01 113.31 -16.27
C THR A 344 -15.77 112.17 -17.25
N LEU A 345 -15.37 111.01 -16.74
CA LEU A 345 -15.20 109.76 -17.49
C LEU A 345 -15.96 108.64 -16.78
N ARG A 346 -16.87 107.97 -17.47
CA ARG A 346 -17.51 106.74 -16.98
C ARG A 346 -16.89 105.54 -17.65
N ILE A 347 -16.32 104.65 -16.84
CA ILE A 347 -15.66 103.42 -17.24
C ILE A 347 -16.54 102.27 -16.76
N VAL A 348 -16.91 101.39 -17.69
CA VAL A 348 -17.67 100.17 -17.38
C VAL A 348 -16.77 98.97 -17.63
N ASN A 349 -16.53 98.19 -16.58
CA ASN A 349 -15.92 96.88 -16.72
C ASN A 349 -16.96 95.94 -17.34
N ARG A 350 -16.81 95.61 -18.62
CA ARG A 350 -17.61 94.57 -19.27
C ARG A 350 -16.87 93.24 -19.35
N GLU A 351 -15.75 93.13 -18.64
CA GLU A 351 -15.05 91.86 -18.45
C GLU A 351 -15.78 91.02 -17.40
N ASP A 352 -15.65 89.70 -17.52
CA ASP A 352 -16.05 88.74 -16.49
C ASP A 352 -14.97 88.56 -15.40
N VAL A 353 -13.92 89.39 -15.44
CA VAL A 353 -12.83 89.41 -14.47
C VAL A 353 -12.64 90.80 -13.89
N ALA A 354 -12.18 90.86 -12.63
CA ALA A 354 -11.85 92.13 -12.02
C ALA A 354 -10.62 92.76 -12.70
N MET A 355 -10.73 94.02 -13.11
CA MET A 355 -9.65 94.76 -13.74
C MET A 355 -9.13 95.86 -12.80
N THR A 356 -7.86 96.22 -12.95
CA THR A 356 -7.31 97.39 -12.26
C THR A 356 -7.04 98.47 -13.30
N ILE A 357 -7.55 99.67 -13.03
CA ILE A 357 -7.36 100.86 -13.83
C ILE A 357 -6.49 101.86 -13.07
N ARG A 358 -5.66 102.62 -13.81
CA ARG A 358 -4.86 103.72 -13.27
C ARG A 358 -5.25 105.02 -13.96
N LEU A 359 -5.53 106.03 -13.15
CA LEU A 359 -5.90 107.38 -13.54
C LEU A 359 -4.88 108.33 -12.91
N GLY A 360 -3.84 108.68 -13.67
CA GLY A 360 -2.68 109.41 -13.13
C GLY A 360 -1.99 108.61 -12.02
N SER A 361 -1.96 109.14 -10.78
CA SER A 361 -1.38 108.45 -9.61
C SER A 361 -2.35 107.51 -8.90
N ASN A 362 -3.65 107.52 -9.24
CA ASN A 362 -4.66 106.73 -8.54
C ASN A 362 -4.90 105.39 -9.22
N VAL A 363 -4.83 104.31 -8.45
CA VAL A 363 -5.13 102.94 -8.90
C VAL A 363 -6.47 102.49 -8.31
N ARG A 364 -7.35 101.93 -9.12
CA ARG A 364 -8.67 101.45 -8.72
C ARG A 364 -8.96 100.08 -9.32
N ARG A 365 -9.45 99.16 -8.50
CA ARG A 365 -10.03 97.91 -8.94
C ARG A 365 -11.48 98.13 -9.36
N LEU A 366 -11.89 97.46 -10.43
CA LEU A 366 -13.26 97.37 -10.92
C LEU A 366 -13.61 95.89 -11.03
N ASP A 367 -14.64 95.45 -10.32
CA ASP A 367 -15.13 94.08 -10.41
C ASP A 367 -15.94 93.86 -11.70
N PRO A 368 -16.22 92.61 -12.10
CA PRO A 368 -16.99 92.31 -13.30
C PRO A 368 -18.35 93.03 -13.33
N GLY A 369 -18.71 93.62 -14.46
CA GLY A 369 -19.97 94.37 -14.62
C GLY A 369 -20.01 95.73 -13.92
N GLU A 370 -18.99 96.09 -13.13
CA GLU A 370 -18.97 97.32 -12.36
C GLU A 370 -18.75 98.56 -13.24
N ALA A 371 -19.51 99.63 -12.98
CA ALA A 371 -19.36 100.91 -13.65
C ALA A 371 -18.98 102.00 -12.65
N ARG A 372 -17.91 102.77 -12.93
CA ARG A 372 -17.50 103.91 -12.11
C ARG A 372 -17.28 105.17 -12.93
N THR A 373 -17.58 106.31 -12.30
CA THR A 373 -17.39 107.64 -12.88
C THR A 373 -16.27 108.37 -12.16
N PHE A 374 -15.39 109.02 -12.91
CA PHE A 374 -14.20 109.70 -12.43
C PHE A 374 -14.15 111.14 -12.94
N LEU A 375 -13.57 112.05 -12.13
CA LEU A 375 -13.29 113.42 -12.55
C LEU A 375 -12.01 113.45 -13.41
N ARG A 376 -12.10 114.10 -14.57
CA ARG A 376 -11.02 114.25 -15.54
C ARG A 376 -10.28 115.56 -15.29
N ARG A 377 -8.98 115.48 -14.96
CA ARG A 377 -8.05 116.63 -14.98
C ARG A 377 -7.37 116.74 -16.35
N SER A 378 -6.91 117.93 -16.73
CA SER A 378 -6.14 118.11 -17.97
C SER A 378 -4.93 117.18 -17.98
N GLY A 379 -4.70 116.46 -19.09
CA GLY A 379 -3.59 115.49 -19.22
C GLY A 379 -3.81 114.10 -18.60
N THR A 380 -5.01 113.75 -18.14
CA THR A 380 -5.28 112.41 -17.56
C THR A 380 -5.09 111.29 -18.60
N THR A 381 -4.14 110.39 -18.35
CA THR A 381 -3.97 109.10 -19.03
C THR A 381 -4.70 107.99 -18.27
N ILE A 382 -5.27 107.06 -19.03
CA ILE A 382 -5.90 105.85 -18.51
C ILE A 382 -5.00 104.68 -18.90
N GLU A 383 -4.52 103.94 -17.91
CA GLU A 383 -3.79 102.68 -18.10
C GLU A 383 -4.60 101.54 -17.46
N TRP A 384 -4.50 100.33 -18.00
CA TRP A 384 -5.14 99.14 -17.43
C TRP A 384 -4.32 97.87 -17.73
N GLY A 385 -4.58 96.80 -16.96
CA GLY A 385 -3.94 95.50 -17.11
C GLY A 385 -2.81 95.20 -16.11
N ALA A 386 -2.36 93.95 -16.07
CA ALA A 386 -1.50 93.41 -14.99
C ALA A 386 -0.08 94.02 -14.91
N ARG A 387 0.38 94.76 -15.93
CA ARG A 387 1.70 95.41 -15.96
C ARG A 387 1.69 96.81 -16.60
N TRP A 388 0.51 97.43 -16.74
CA TRP A 388 0.34 98.75 -17.38
C TRP A 388 1.01 98.90 -18.76
N LYS A 389 1.03 97.82 -19.56
CA LYS A 389 1.65 97.79 -20.91
C LYS A 389 0.65 97.95 -22.07
N SER A 390 -0.62 98.26 -21.78
CA SER A 390 -1.71 98.38 -22.76
C SER A 390 -1.97 99.86 -23.11
N PRO A 391 -2.67 100.19 -24.23
CA PRO A 391 -2.46 101.45 -24.95
C PRO A 391 -2.81 102.71 -24.13
N LEU A 392 -1.92 103.69 -24.21
CA LEU A 392 -2.06 105.01 -23.60
C LEU A 392 -3.19 105.79 -24.32
N LEU A 393 -4.38 105.85 -23.72
CA LEU A 393 -5.46 106.66 -24.29
C LEU A 393 -5.37 108.10 -23.81
N THR A 394 -5.21 109.02 -24.75
CA THR A 394 -5.44 110.45 -24.50
C THR A 394 -6.93 110.70 -24.68
N ALA A 395 -7.66 110.97 -23.60
CA ALA A 395 -9.11 111.03 -23.58
C ALA A 395 -9.70 111.99 -24.65
N ARG A 396 -10.15 111.44 -25.77
CA ARG A 396 -11.12 112.04 -26.69
C ARG A 396 -12.38 111.18 -26.67
N SER A 397 -13.56 111.80 -26.82
CA SER A 397 -14.84 111.09 -26.78
C SER A 397 -14.93 110.04 -27.90
N GLY A 398 -15.16 108.78 -27.55
CA GLY A 398 -15.37 107.69 -28.51
C GLY A 398 -15.43 106.33 -27.80
N SER A 399 -16.11 105.36 -28.42
CA SER A 399 -16.03 103.95 -28.01
C SER A 399 -14.67 103.42 -28.47
N VAL A 400 -13.79 103.09 -27.54
CA VAL A 400 -12.50 102.51 -27.90
C VAL A 400 -12.66 101.00 -28.00
N GLN A 401 -12.48 100.45 -29.20
CA GLN A 401 -12.23 99.03 -29.39
C GLN A 401 -10.73 98.79 -29.19
N VAL A 402 -10.39 97.82 -28.35
CA VAL A 402 -9.03 97.35 -28.17
C VAL A 402 -8.93 96.04 -28.95
N LEU A 403 -7.98 95.95 -29.88
CA LEU A 403 -7.61 94.70 -30.55
C LEU A 403 -6.82 93.80 -29.61
#